data_AF-A0A2X1JFD5-F1
#
_entry.id   AF-A0A2X1JFD5-F1
#
_cell.length_a   1.000
_cell.length_b   1.000
_cell.length_c   1.000
_cell.angle_alpha   90.00
_cell.angle_beta   90.00
_cell.angle_gamma   90.00
#
_symmetry.space_group_name_H-M   'P 1'
#
loop_
_entity.id
_entity.type
_entity.pdbx_description
1 polymer ?
#
loop_
_entity_poly.entity_id
_entity_poly.type
_entity_poly.pdbx_seq_one_letter_code
_entity_poly.pdbx_strand_id
1 'polypeptide(L)'
;MQFLNMFFFDIYPYIAGAVFLIGSWLRYDYGQYTWRAASSQMLDRKGMNLASNLFHIGILGIFVGHFFGMLTPHWMYEAWLPIEVKQKMAMFAGGASGVLCLIGGVLC
;
A
#
# COMPACT_ATOMS: atom_id res chain seq x y z
N MET A 1 -24.26 -10.94 12.55
CA MET A 1 -23.03 -10.19 12.19
C MET A 1 -21.78 -10.61 12.96
N GLN A 2 -21.88 -11.23 14.14
CA GLN A 2 -20.71 -11.70 14.91
C GLN A 2 -19.79 -12.65 14.13
N PHE A 3 -20.36 -13.61 13.39
CA PHE A 3 -19.57 -14.51 12.55
C PHE A 3 -18.73 -13.78 11.50
N LEU A 4 -19.33 -12.82 10.78
CA LEU A 4 -18.61 -12.05 9.77
C LEU A 4 -17.49 -11.20 10.39
N ASN A 5 -17.70 -10.65 11.59
CA ASN A 5 -16.69 -9.89 12.31
C ASN A 5 -15.46 -10.78 12.62
N MET A 6 -15.69 -11.93 13.26
CA MET A 6 -14.61 -12.87 13.56
C MET A 6 -13.92 -13.37 12.28
N PHE A 7 -14.69 -13.63 11.23
CA PHE A 7 -14.12 -14.06 9.96
C PHE A 7 -13.19 -13.01 9.34
N PHE A 8 -13.62 -11.75 9.21
CA PHE A 8 -12.83 -10.74 8.50
C PHE A 8 -11.69 -10.13 9.31
N PHE A 9 -11.84 -10.00 10.63
CA PHE A 9 -10.86 -9.28 11.45
C PHE A 9 -9.97 -10.21 12.30
N ASP A 10 -10.44 -11.41 12.64
CA ASP A 10 -9.64 -12.36 13.43
C ASP A 10 -9.04 -13.49 12.57
N ILE A 11 -9.75 -13.99 11.55
CA ILE A 11 -9.30 -15.16 10.77
C ILE A 11 -8.63 -14.74 9.45
N TYR A 12 -9.31 -13.93 8.65
CA TYR A 12 -8.88 -13.56 7.30
C TYR A 12 -7.50 -12.90 7.22
N PRO A 13 -7.06 -12.04 8.17
CA PRO A 13 -5.74 -11.43 8.10
C PRO A 13 -4.60 -12.46 8.11
N TYR A 14 -4.75 -13.55 8.87
CA TYR A 14 -3.75 -14.62 8.90
C TYR A 14 -3.75 -15.45 7.63
N ILE A 15 -4.93 -15.71 7.04
CA ILE A 15 -5.03 -16.39 5.74
C ILE A 15 -4.35 -15.54 4.66
N ALA A 16 -4.70 -14.26 4.56
CA ALA A 16 -4.11 -13.34 3.59
C ALA A 16 -2.59 -13.21 3.78
N GLY A 17 -2.11 -13.09 5.03
CA GLY A 17 -0.68 -13.05 5.35
C GLY A 17 0.06 -14.32 4.98
N ALA A 18 -0.49 -15.50 5.29
CA ALA A 18 0.11 -16.79 4.95
C ALA A 18 0.23 -16.97 3.43
N VAL A 19 -0.85 -16.66 2.68
CA VAL A 19 -0.85 -16.74 1.21
C VAL A 19 0.14 -15.74 0.62
N PHE A 20 0.20 -14.51 1.15
CA PHE A 20 1.14 -13.49 0.69
C PHE A 20 2.60 -13.94 0.85
N LEU A 21 2.98 -14.44 2.03
CA LEU A 21 4.37 -14.83 2.31
C LEU A 21 4.77 -16.11 1.55
N ILE A 22 3.98 -17.19 1.69
CA ILE A 22 4.29 -18.48 1.07
C ILE A 22 4.18 -18.38 -0.46
N GLY A 23 3.16 -17.71 -0.97
CA GLY A 23 2.98 -17.50 -2.41
C GLY A 23 4.12 -16.67 -3.02
N SER A 24 4.58 -15.62 -2.33
CA SER A 24 5.72 -14.83 -2.77
C SER A 24 7.01 -15.64 -2.79
N TRP A 25 7.26 -16.45 -1.74
CA TRP A 25 8.42 -17.32 -1.67
C TRP A 25 8.40 -18.39 -2.78
N LEU A 26 7.31 -19.14 -2.93
CA LEU A 26 7.20 -20.17 -3.97
C LEU A 26 7.35 -19.58 -5.38
N ARG A 27 6.78 -18.40 -5.65
CA ARG A 27 6.96 -17.74 -6.95
C ARG A 27 8.40 -17.28 -7.17
N TYR A 28 9.10 -16.90 -6.10
CA TYR A 28 10.51 -16.58 -6.18
C TYR A 28 11.32 -17.84 -6.55
N ASP A 29 11.15 -18.96 -5.85
CA ASP A 29 11.98 -20.16 -6.09
C ASP A 29 11.67 -20.84 -7.43
N TYR A 30 10.40 -20.92 -7.83
CA TYR A 30 9.97 -21.71 -9.00
C TYR A 30 9.57 -20.86 -10.22
N GLY A 31 9.46 -19.54 -10.07
CA GLY A 31 8.77 -18.67 -11.03
C GLY A 31 9.57 -17.46 -11.53
N GLN A 32 10.90 -17.48 -11.45
CA GLN A 32 11.77 -16.32 -11.78
C GLN A 32 11.46 -15.67 -13.13
N TYR A 33 11.17 -16.43 -14.19
CA TYR A 33 10.84 -15.86 -15.52
C TYR A 33 9.57 -14.98 -15.50
N THR A 34 8.63 -15.29 -14.60
CA THR A 34 7.39 -14.53 -14.41
C THR A 34 7.57 -13.32 -13.50
N TRP A 35 8.72 -13.16 -12.83
CA TRP A 35 8.99 -12.10 -11.86
C TRP A 35 9.49 -10.83 -12.56
N ARG A 36 8.58 -10.04 -13.11
CA ARG A 36 8.89 -8.79 -13.83
C ARG A 36 7.80 -7.75 -13.63
N ALA A 37 8.16 -6.48 -13.80
CA ALA A 37 7.23 -5.35 -13.71
C ALA A 37 6.16 -5.33 -14.83
N ALA A 38 6.33 -6.15 -15.88
CA ALA A 38 5.39 -6.27 -17.01
C ALA A 38 5.00 -4.93 -17.64
N SER A 39 6.00 -4.06 -17.90
CA SER A 39 5.76 -2.73 -18.47
C SER A 39 5.08 -2.79 -19.84
N SER A 40 3.98 -2.06 -19.98
CA SER A 40 3.25 -1.83 -21.23
C SER A 40 3.66 -0.54 -21.95
N GLN A 41 4.58 0.25 -21.36
CA GLN A 41 4.97 1.57 -21.88
C GLN A 41 5.57 1.51 -23.28
N MET A 42 6.14 0.37 -23.70
CA MET A 42 6.62 0.20 -25.08
C MET A 42 5.45 0.17 -26.09
N LEU A 43 4.29 -0.35 -25.71
CA LEU A 43 3.12 -0.51 -26.58
C LEU A 43 2.33 0.80 -26.70
N ASP A 44 2.18 1.54 -25.60
CA ASP A 44 1.62 2.88 -25.61
C ASP A 44 2.34 3.78 -24.59
N ARG A 45 2.91 4.87 -25.10
CA ARG A 45 3.65 5.85 -24.31
C ARG A 45 2.80 7.05 -23.90
N LYS A 46 1.64 7.25 -24.52
CA LYS A 46 0.87 8.49 -24.38
C LYS A 46 0.33 8.57 -22.95
N GLY A 47 0.65 9.65 -22.24
CA GLY A 47 0.20 9.87 -20.85
C GLY A 47 0.87 9.01 -19.78
N MET A 48 1.57 7.92 -20.15
CA MET A 48 2.16 6.95 -19.23
C MET A 48 3.16 7.55 -18.24
N ASN A 49 3.96 8.54 -18.66
CA ASN A 49 4.88 9.25 -17.75
C ASN A 49 4.14 9.99 -16.63
N LEU A 50 3.02 10.65 -16.95
CA LEU A 50 2.25 11.39 -15.95
C LEU A 50 1.45 10.40 -15.07
N ALA A 51 0.73 9.48 -15.69
CA ALA A 51 -0.11 8.51 -14.99
C ALA A 51 0.71 7.64 -14.03
N SER A 52 1.79 7.03 -14.52
CA SER A 52 2.65 6.16 -13.72
C SER A 52 3.36 6.92 -12.59
N ASN A 53 3.87 8.12 -12.83
CA ASN A 53 4.54 8.91 -11.78
C ASN A 53 3.55 9.36 -10.70
N LEU A 54 2.37 9.85 -11.07
CA LEU A 54 1.34 10.23 -10.10
C LEU A 54 0.90 9.03 -9.24
N PHE A 55 0.71 7.86 -9.87
CA PHE A 55 0.35 6.64 -9.17
C PHE A 55 1.44 6.19 -8.21
N HIS A 56 2.70 6.06 -8.67
CA HIS A 56 3.80 5.54 -7.87
C HIS A 56 4.20 6.48 -6.72
N ILE A 57 4.24 7.80 -6.97
CA ILE A 57 4.52 8.78 -5.91
C ILE A 57 3.41 8.73 -4.86
N GLY A 58 2.15 8.66 -5.29
CA GLY A 58 1.00 8.53 -4.40
C GLY A 58 1.04 7.25 -3.57
N ILE A 59 1.14 6.07 -4.20
CA ILE A 59 1.09 4.78 -3.51
C ILE A 59 2.27 4.57 -2.57
N LEU A 60 3.47 5.05 -2.92
CA LEU A 60 4.64 4.99 -2.02
C LEU A 60 4.44 5.89 -0.81
N GLY A 61 3.89 7.10 -0.99
CA GLY A 61 3.52 7.98 0.12
C GLY A 61 2.49 7.34 1.06
N ILE A 62 1.45 6.72 0.50
CA ILE A 62 0.42 5.98 1.25
C ILE A 62 1.06 4.80 2.01
N PHE A 63 1.92 4.03 1.36
CA PHE A 63 2.60 2.89 1.97
C PHE A 63 3.43 3.31 3.18
N VAL A 64 4.26 4.35 3.03
CA VAL A 64 5.07 4.90 4.14
C VAL A 64 4.16 5.40 5.27
N GLY A 65 3.09 6.13 4.93
CA GLY A 65 2.13 6.62 5.91
C GLY A 65 1.41 5.50 6.68
N HIS A 66 0.99 4.43 6.00
CA HIS A 66 0.33 3.27 6.64
C HIS A 66 1.30 2.46 7.48
N PHE A 67 2.52 2.23 6.97
CA PHE A 67 3.55 1.46 7.65
C PHE A 67 3.93 2.11 8.97
N PHE A 68 4.34 3.38 8.96
CA PHE A 68 4.69 4.09 10.19
C PHE A 68 3.47 4.57 10.99
N GLY A 69 2.30 4.65 10.38
CA GLY A 69 1.06 4.98 11.07
C GLY A 69 0.62 3.86 12.02
N MET A 70 0.61 2.61 11.53
CA MET A 70 0.02 1.48 12.24
C MET A 70 1.05 0.58 12.96
N LEU A 71 2.26 0.42 12.42
CA LEU A 71 3.26 -0.50 13.01
C LEU A 71 4.18 0.16 14.02
N THR A 72 4.23 1.49 14.06
CA THR A 72 5.03 2.23 15.05
C THR A 72 4.37 2.09 16.41
N PRO A 73 5.07 1.58 17.45
CA PRO A 73 4.47 1.38 18.76
C PRO A 73 4.35 2.70 19.54
N HIS A 74 3.30 2.83 20.36
CA HIS A 74 2.93 4.08 21.05
C HIS A 74 4.10 4.72 21.82
N TRP A 75 4.81 3.90 22.60
CA TRP A 75 5.92 4.33 23.46
C TRP A 75 7.07 5.01 22.71
N MET A 76 7.24 4.75 21.41
CA MET A 76 8.35 5.31 20.63
C MET A 76 8.11 6.78 20.24
N TYR A 77 6.86 7.23 20.24
CA TYR A 77 6.49 8.54 19.69
C TYR A 77 5.60 9.37 20.60
N GLU A 78 5.08 8.81 21.68
CA GLU A 78 4.16 9.44 22.62
C GLU A 78 4.62 10.83 23.11
N ALA A 79 5.93 11.01 23.32
CA ALA A 79 6.50 12.28 23.79
C ALA A 79 6.55 13.39 22.73
N TRP A 80 6.50 13.06 21.43
CA TRP A 80 6.76 14.01 20.33
C TRP A 80 5.63 14.07 19.29
N LEU A 81 4.78 13.04 19.25
CA LEU A 81 3.82 12.78 18.18
C LEU A 81 2.51 12.22 18.78
N PRO A 82 1.72 13.05 19.49
CA PRO A 82 0.44 12.61 20.03
C PRO A 82 -0.48 12.12 18.89
N ILE A 83 -1.41 11.23 19.23
CA ILE A 83 -2.26 10.53 18.25
C ILE A 83 -3.03 11.49 17.34
N GLU A 84 -3.48 12.62 17.86
CA GLU A 84 -4.18 13.65 17.10
C GLU A 84 -3.31 14.31 16.02
N VAL A 85 -2.01 14.48 16.28
CA VAL A 85 -1.06 15.03 15.30
C VAL A 85 -0.80 14.00 14.22
N LYS A 86 -0.64 12.73 14.58
CA LYS A 86 -0.52 11.62 13.61
C LYS A 86 -1.76 11.51 12.72
N GLN A 87 -2.95 11.62 13.30
CA GLN A 87 -4.19 11.57 12.54
C GLN A 87 -4.31 12.76 11.57
N LYS A 88 -3.95 13.98 12.00
CA LYS A 88 -3.89 15.15 11.10
C LYS A 88 -2.90 14.93 9.97
N MET A 89 -1.69 14.43 10.26
CA MET A 89 -0.71 14.09 9.23
C MET A 89 -1.27 13.06 8.24
N ALA A 90 -1.95 12.01 8.74
CA ALA A 90 -2.58 11.00 7.89
C ALA A 90 -3.66 11.60 6.99
N MET A 91 -4.48 12.53 7.49
CA MET A 91 -5.52 13.18 6.69
C MET A 91 -4.93 14.08 5.61
N PHE A 92 -3.95 14.93 5.93
CA PHE A 92 -3.39 15.88 4.95
C PHE A 92 -2.38 15.23 4.01
N ALA A 93 -1.33 14.61 4.55
CA ALA A 93 -0.27 14.01 3.74
C ALA A 93 -0.74 12.71 3.07
N GLY A 94 -1.48 11.88 3.82
CA GLY A 94 -2.10 10.67 3.26
C GLY A 94 -3.21 11.02 2.27
N GLY A 95 -4.04 12.03 2.54
CA GLY A 95 -5.05 12.51 1.60
C GLY A 95 -4.46 13.04 0.30
N ALA A 96 -3.41 13.87 0.37
CA ALA A 96 -2.70 14.36 -0.81
C ALA A 96 -2.09 13.21 -1.63
N SER A 97 -1.44 12.25 -0.96
CA SER A 97 -0.88 11.05 -1.61
C SER A 97 -1.98 10.16 -2.21
N GLY A 98 -3.14 10.09 -1.55
CA GLY A 98 -4.34 9.40 -2.01
C GLY A 98 -4.89 9.99 -3.31
N VAL A 99 -5.01 11.32 -3.39
CA VAL A 99 -5.46 12.02 -4.60
C VAL A 99 -4.50 11.78 -5.77
N LEU A 100 -3.19 11.90 -5.54
CA LEU A 100 -2.16 11.59 -6.54
C LEU A 100 -2.28 10.15 -7.05
N CYS A 101 -2.40 9.19 -6.12
CA CYS A 101 -2.57 7.77 -6.42
C CYS A 101 -3.84 7.51 -7.25
N LEU A 102 -4.97 8.11 -6.87
CA LEU A 102 -6.25 7.91 -7.55
C LEU A 102 -6.22 8.50 -8.97
N ILE A 103 -5.72 9.72 -9.15
CA ILE A 103 -5.60 10.34 -10.47
C ILE A 103 -4.66 9.52 -11.36
N GLY A 104 -3.49 9.14 -10.85
CA GLY A 104 -2.54 8.32 -11.60
C GLY A 104 -3.11 6.96 -11.99
N GLY A 105 -3.83 6.30 -11.07
CA GLY A 105 -4.43 4.98 -11.31
C GLY A 105 -5.61 4.98 -12.26
N VAL A 106 -6.40 6.06 -12.32
CA VAL A 106 -7.51 6.20 -13.27
C VAL A 106 -7.02 6.56 -14.68
N LEU A 107 -5.86 7.23 -14.79
CA LEU A 107 -5.25 7.62 -16.07
C LEU A 107 -4.41 6.52 -16.73
N CYS A 108 -4.00 5.50 -15.98
CA CYS A 108 -3.13 4.41 -16.43
C CYS A 108 -3.94 3.23 -17.00
#